data_AF-A0A655A835-F1
#
_entry.id   AF-A0A655A835-F1
#
_cell.length_a   1.000
_cell.length_b   1.000
_cell.length_c   1.000
_cell.angle_alpha   90.00
_cell.angle_beta   90.00
_cell.angle_gamma   90.00
#
_symmetry.space_group_name_H-M   'P 1'
#
loop_
_entity.id
_entity.type
_entity.pdbx_description
1 polymer ?
#
loop_
_entity_poly.entity_id
_entity_poly.type
_entity_poly.pdbx_seq_one_letter_code
_entity_poly.pdbx_strand_id
1 'polypeptide(L)' 'MILGTGQTTGYAPPGTVISISIHDNQTLLYQYTTTASNSPVVTADPRLNTGLTPFLLGPVYISNNPSGVGTVVFNYPPP' A
#
# COMPACT_ATOMS: atom_id res chain seq x y z
N MET A 1 -12.84 7.09 5.14
CA MET A 1 -13.04 5.75 4.55
C MET A 1 -13.71 4.88 5.61
N ILE A 2 -14.77 4.14 5.29
CA ILE A 2 -15.39 3.15 6.21
C ILE A 2 -14.95 1.77 5.73
N LEU A 3 -14.30 0.98 6.60
CA LEU A 3 -14.00 -0.44 6.28
C LEU A 3 -15.31 -1.25 6.22
N GLY A 4 -15.34 -2.38 5.51
CA GLY A 4 -16.51 -3.27 5.46
C GLY A 4 -17.02 -3.78 6.82
N THR A 5 -16.27 -3.52 7.89
CA THR A 5 -16.63 -3.76 9.30
C THR A 5 -17.34 -2.56 9.97
N GLY A 6 -17.57 -1.45 9.27
CA GLY A 6 -18.14 -0.22 9.84
C GLY A 6 -17.15 0.62 10.66
N GLN A 7 -15.88 0.24 10.72
CA GLN A 7 -14.87 0.89 11.54
C GLN A 7 -14.41 2.21 10.93
N THR A 8 -14.37 3.26 11.76
CA THR A 8 -13.97 4.63 11.38
C THR A 8 -12.71 5.12 12.08
N THR A 9 -12.23 4.42 13.13
CA THR A 9 -11.01 4.71 13.89
C THR A 9 -10.36 3.43 14.44
N GLY A 10 -9.09 3.49 14.85
CA GLY A 10 -8.36 2.36 15.46
C GLY A 10 -7.66 1.46 14.44
N TYR A 11 -7.02 0.38 14.89
CA TYR A 11 -6.29 -0.53 13.99
C TYR A 11 -7.24 -1.37 13.14
N ALA A 12 -6.88 -1.60 11.88
CA ALA A 12 -7.55 -2.60 11.06
C ALA A 12 -7.45 -3.98 11.75
N PRO A 13 -8.54 -4.78 11.79
CA PRO A 13 -8.53 -6.05 12.49
C PRO A 13 -7.51 -7.03 11.90
N PRO A 14 -6.75 -7.77 12.73
CA PRO A 14 -5.90 -8.86 12.26
C PRO A 14 -6.68 -9.83 11.37
N GLY A 15 -6.05 -10.34 10.31
CA GLY A 15 -6.71 -11.17 9.32
C GLY A 15 -7.33 -10.40 8.15
N THR A 16 -7.41 -9.06 8.22
CA THR A 16 -7.80 -8.24 7.07
C THR A 16 -6.75 -8.36 5.97
N VAL A 17 -7.18 -8.73 4.76
CA VAL A 17 -6.34 -8.73 3.55
C VAL A 17 -6.34 -7.34 2.94
N ILE A 18 -5.15 -6.76 2.77
CA ILE A 18 -4.95 -5.47 2.12
C ILE A 18 -4.16 -5.71 0.84
N SER A 19 -4.79 -5.37 -0.29
CA SER A 19 -4.19 -5.47 -1.62
C SER A 19 -3.99 -4.06 -2.18
N ILE A 20 -2.76 -3.73 -2.55
CA ILE A 20 -2.41 -2.45 -3.17
C ILE A 20 -2.09 -2.69 -4.63
N SER A 21 -2.83 -2.04 -5.50
CA SER A 21 -2.77 -2.20 -6.95
C SER A 21 -2.82 -0.87 -7.67
N ILE A 22 -2.29 -0.83 -8.88
CA ILE A 22 -2.47 0.30 -9.81
C ILE A 22 -3.55 0.00 -10.85
N HIS A 23 -4.03 1.07 -11.50
CA HIS A 23 -4.98 1.04 -12.61
C HIS A 23 -6.22 0.19 -12.30
N ASP A 24 -7.08 0.69 -11.40
CA ASP A 24 -8.37 0.06 -11.05
C ASP A 24 -8.27 -1.45 -10.76
N ASN A 25 -7.26 -1.84 -9.97
CA ASN A 25 -7.00 -3.22 -9.53
C ASN A 25 -6.46 -4.19 -10.58
N GLN A 26 -5.96 -3.70 -11.72
CA GLN A 26 -5.44 -4.58 -12.78
C GLN A 26 -4.02 -5.10 -12.51
N THR A 27 -3.20 -4.38 -11.74
CA THR A 27 -1.85 -4.83 -11.43
C THR A 27 -1.59 -4.73 -9.94
N LEU A 28 -1.50 -5.90 -9.29
CA LEU A 28 -1.15 -6.00 -7.87
C LEU A 28 0.32 -5.62 -7.66
N LEU A 29 0.57 -4.67 -6.77
CA LEU A 29 1.92 -4.30 -6.35
C LEU A 29 2.38 -5.21 -5.21
N TYR A 30 1.54 -5.28 -4.18
CA TYR A 30 1.74 -6.18 -3.06
C TYR A 30 0.42 -6.44 -2.35
N GLN A 31 0.39 -7.55 -1.62
CA GLN A 31 -0.71 -7.94 -0.76
C GLN A 31 -0.14 -8.44 0.55
N TYR A 32 -0.82 -8.12 1.65
CA TYR A 32 -0.51 -8.69 2.95
C TYR A 32 -1.77 -8.89 3.77
N THR A 33 -1.67 -9.83 4.72
CA THR A 33 -2.68 -10.03 5.74
C THR A 33 -2.20 -9.35 7.02
N THR A 34 -3.02 -8.46 7.53
CA THR A 34 -2.76 -7.76 8.79
C THR A 34 -2.62 -8.72 9.96
N THR A 35 -1.77 -8.36 10.93
CA THR A 35 -1.59 -9.12 12.17
C THR A 35 -1.75 -8.20 13.38
N ALA A 36 -1.79 -8.76 14.59
CA ALA A 36 -1.85 -7.96 15.82
C ALA A 36 -0.68 -6.95 15.95
N SER A 37 0.46 -7.20 15.30
CA SER A 37 1.63 -6.34 15.31
C SER A 37 1.88 -5.59 14.00
N ASN A 38 1.07 -5.84 12.96
CA ASN A 38 1.21 -5.22 11.65
C ASN A 38 -0.18 -4.90 11.07
N SER A 39 -0.75 -3.79 11.52
CA SER A 39 -2.02 -3.25 11.05
C SER A 39 -1.92 -1.73 10.88
N PRO A 40 -2.50 -1.16 9.82
CA PRO A 40 -2.63 0.28 9.71
C PRO A 40 -3.68 0.81 10.69
N VAL A 41 -3.56 2.08 11.06
CA VAL A 41 -4.59 2.81 11.79
C VAL A 41 -5.58 3.39 10.79
N VAL A 42 -6.86 3.13 11.00
CA VAL A 42 -7.96 3.74 10.27
C VAL A 42 -8.11 5.19 10.74
N THR A 43 -8.08 6.13 9.79
CA THR A 43 -8.23 7.56 10.05
C THR A 43 -9.27 8.18 9.10
N ALA A 44 -9.61 9.44 9.35
CA ALA A 44 -10.48 10.21 8.45
C ALA A 44 -9.77 10.72 7.18
N ASP A 45 -8.43 10.65 7.11
CA ASP A 45 -7.68 11.03 5.91
C ASP A 45 -7.97 10.06 4.77
N PRO A 46 -8.32 10.53 3.56
CA PRO A 46 -8.58 9.66 2.42
C PRO A 46 -7.31 9.00 1.85
N ARG A 47 -6.11 9.44 2.24
CA ARG A 47 -4.84 8.91 1.76
C ARG A 47 -4.36 7.76 2.64
N LEU A 48 -3.78 6.75 2.00
CA LEU A 48 -3.11 5.65 2.68
C LEU A 48 -1.62 5.96 2.85
N ASN A 49 -1.08 5.79 4.06
CA ASN A 49 0.36 5.65 4.29
C ASN A 49 0.70 4.15 4.31
N THR A 50 1.55 3.69 3.38
CA THR A 50 1.91 2.26 3.25
C THR A 50 2.86 1.77 4.35
N GLY A 51 3.45 2.69 5.11
CA GLY A 51 4.47 2.36 6.10
C GLY A 51 5.66 1.64 5.47
N LEU A 52 6.26 0.74 6.25
CA LEU A 52 7.43 -0.05 5.87
C LEU A 52 7.10 -1.33 5.08
N THR A 53 5.83 -1.75 5.06
CA THR A 53 5.38 -3.01 4.47
C THR A 53 5.89 -3.29 3.05
N PRO A 54 5.80 -2.36 2.06
CA PRO A 54 6.28 -2.66 0.71
C PRO A 54 7.77 -2.97 0.64
N PHE A 55 8.59 -2.32 1.49
CA PHE A 55 10.04 -2.52 1.52
C PHE A 55 10.46 -3.85 2.16
N LEU A 56 9.60 -4.44 3.01
CA LEU A 56 9.84 -5.77 3.58
C LEU A 56 9.44 -6.90 2.62
N LEU A 57 8.46 -6.65 1.75
CA LEU A 57 7.94 -7.68 0.84
C LEU A 57 8.73 -7.78 -0.46
N GLY A 58 9.46 -6.74 -0.85
CA GLY A 58 10.27 -6.77 -2.05
C GLY A 58 11.08 -5.49 -2.27
N PRO A 59 11.93 -5.47 -3.30
CA PRO A 59 12.70 -4.30 -3.66
C PRO A 59 11.77 -3.16 -4.11
N VAL A 60 12.01 -1.97 -3.59
CA VAL A 60 11.34 -0.73 -4.00
C VAL A 60 12.41 0.19 -4.58
N TYR A 61 12.24 0.58 -5.84
CA TYR A 61 13.17 1.47 -6.53
C TYR A 61 12.70 2.92 -6.48
N ILE A 62 13.58 3.83 -6.09
CA ILE A 62 13.33 5.27 -6.07
C ILE A 62 14.16 5.92 -7.18
N SER A 63 13.49 6.41 -8.22
CA SER A 63 14.14 7.09 -9.34
C SER A 63 14.21 8.61 -9.09
N ASN A 64 15.41 9.19 -9.24
CA ASN A 64 15.63 10.63 -9.12
C ASN A 64 15.63 11.31 -10.50
N ASN A 65 14.54 11.14 -11.26
CA ASN A 65 14.41 11.79 -12.57
C ASN A 65 14.13 13.30 -12.39
N PRO A 66 14.92 14.20 -13.01
CA PRO A 66 14.77 15.65 -12.85
C PRO A 66 13.50 16.25 -13.49
N SER A 67 12.67 15.44 -14.17
CA SER A 67 11.43 15.91 -14.81
C SER A 67 10.39 16.48 -13.85
N GLY A 68 10.54 16.29 -12.54
CA GLY A 68 9.60 16.79 -11.52
C GLY A 68 8.27 16.02 -11.47
N VAL A 69 8.09 15.02 -12.34
CA VAL A 69 6.92 14.15 -12.34
C VAL A 69 7.28 12.86 -11.62
N GLY A 70 6.72 12.66 -10.42
CA GLY A 70 6.79 11.37 -9.75
C GLY A 70 5.96 10.35 -10.51
N THR A 71 6.62 9.48 -11.28
CA THR A 71 5.97 8.33 -11.92
C THR A 71 6.29 7.08 -11.14
N VAL A 72 5.26 6.28 -10.84
CA VAL A 72 5.49 4.93 -10.34
C VAL A 72 5.64 4.02 -11.56
N VAL A 73 6.82 3.45 -11.73
CA VAL A 73 7.15 2.55 -12.84
C VAL A 73 7.20 1.13 -12.32
N PHE A 74 6.49 0.22 -12.98
CA PHE A 74 6.40 -1.19 -12.60
C PHE A 74 6.90 -2.06 -13.74
N ASN A 75 7.46 -3.23 -13.40
CA ASN A 75 8.08 -4.14 -14.36
C ASN A 75 9.13 -3.45 -15.25
N TYR A 76 10.00 -2.63 -14.63
CA TYR A 76 11.11 -2.05 -15.38
C TYR A 76 11.93 -3.21 -15.99
N PRO A 77 12.00 -3.32 -17.33
CA PRO A 77 12.74 -4.41 -17.94
C PRO A 77 14.21 -4.31 -17.49
N PRO A 78 14.89 -5.44 -17.25
CA PRO A 78 16.32 -5.42 -17.00
C PRO A 78 17.04 -4.73 -18.17
N PRO A 79 18.18 -4.05 -17.91
CA PRO A 79 18.96 -3.40 -18.95
C PRO A 79 19.46 -4.39 -20.01
#